data_AF-T1G553-F1
#
_entry.id   AF-T1G553-F1
#
_cell.length_a   1.000
_cell.length_b   1.000
_cell.length_c   1.000
_cell.angle_alpha   90.00
_cell.angle_beta   90.00
_cell.angle_gamma   90.00
#
_symmetry.space_group_name_H-M   'P 1'
#
loop_
_entity.id
_entity.type
_entity.pdbx_description
1 polymer ?
#
loop_
_entity_poly.entity_id
_entity_poly.type
_entity_poly.pdbx_seq_one_letter_code
_entity_poly.pdbx_strand_id
1 'polypeptide(L)' 'KKKYRTSFSKVQLEKLESCFENAKYLTVHDRVVLSRNLKLTDNQIKTWYQNRRLARAITLF' A
#
# COMPACT_ATOMS: atom_id res chain seq x y z
N LYS A 1 6.02 9.02 20.39
CA LYS A 1 6.75 7.99 19.61
C LYS A 1 6.78 8.41 18.14
N LYS A 2 7.93 8.87 17.60
CA LYS A 2 8.09 9.16 16.16
C LYS A 2 7.83 7.87 15.38
N LYS A 3 6.75 7.81 14.60
CA LYS A 3 6.58 6.73 13.63
C LYS A 3 7.64 6.96 12.55
N TYR A 4 8.60 6.06 12.44
CA TYR A 4 9.53 6.07 11.32
C TYR A 4 8.70 5.90 10.06
N ARG A 5 8.73 6.93 9.20
CA ARG A 5 8.04 6.92 7.92
C ARG A 5 8.59 5.75 7.12
N THR A 6 7.80 4.70 6.92
CA THR A 6 8.19 3.64 6.01
C THR A 6 8.11 4.17 4.59
N SER A 7 9.26 4.48 4.01
CA SER A 7 9.38 4.76 2.58
C SER A 7 9.29 3.42 1.85
N PHE A 8 8.31 3.29 0.95
CA PHE A 8 8.23 2.14 0.06
C PHE A 8 9.33 2.27 -1.00
N SER A 9 9.97 1.15 -1.34
CA SER A 9 10.92 1.12 -2.46
C SER A 9 10.20 1.35 -3.79
N LYS A 10 10.94 1.77 -4.82
CA LYS A 10 10.38 1.98 -6.17
C LYS A 10 9.63 0.74 -6.67
N VAL A 11 10.21 -0.44 -6.49
CA VAL A 11 9.61 -1.72 -6.89
C VAL A 11 8.31 -2.01 -6.12
N GLN A 12 8.26 -1.68 -4.82
CA GLN A 12 7.04 -1.83 -4.03
C GLN A 12 5.94 -0.87 -4.53
N LEU A 13 6.30 0.37 -4.84
CA LEU A 13 5.36 1.35 -5.40
C LEU A 13 4.84 0.93 -6.76
N GLU A 14 5.71 0.53 -7.69
CA GLU A 14 5.31 0.07 -9.03
C GLU A 14 4.32 -1.10 -8.95
N LYS A 15 4.55 -2.05 -8.03
CA LYS A 15 3.65 -3.18 -7.85
C LYS A 15 2.31 -2.77 -7.21
N LEU A 16 2.35 -1.88 -6.22
CA LEU A 16 1.14 -1.32 -5.59
C LEU A 16 0.29 -0.56 -6.61
N GLU A 17 0.93 0.26 -7.43
CA GLU A 17 0.31 1.06 -8.49
C GLU A 17 -0.35 0.15 -9.53
N SER A 18 0.39 -0.85 -10.04
CA SER A 18 -0.13 -1.84 -10.99
C SER A 18 -1.32 -2.61 -10.42
N CYS A 19 -1.26 -3.06 -9.16
CA CYS A 19 -2.40 -3.72 -8.52
C CYS A 19 -3.59 -2.75 -8.33
N PHE A 20 -3.34 -1.47 -8.05
CA PHE A 20 -4.38 -0.46 -7.90
C PHE A 20 -5.04 -0.05 -9.22
N GLU A 21 -4.31 -0.07 -10.33
CA GLU A 21 -4.86 0.13 -11.67
C GLU A 21 -5.85 -0.97 -12.03
N ASN A 22 -5.50 -2.22 -11.70
CA ASN A 22 -6.35 -3.37 -11.93
C ASN A 22 -7.54 -3.46 -10.95
N ALA A 23 -7.34 -3.10 -9.68
CA ALA A 23 -8.37 -3.17 -8.65
C ALA A 23 -8.27 -1.99 -7.69
N LYS A 24 -9.24 -1.06 -7.75
CA LYS A 24 -9.30 0.13 -6.87
C LYS A 24 -9.61 -0.21 -5.40
N TYR A 25 -10.10 -1.41 -5.13
CA TYR A 25 -10.47 -1.91 -3.81
C TYR A 25 -9.88 -3.32 -3.62
N LEU A 26 -9.12 -3.52 -2.53
CA LEU A 26 -8.61 -4.83 -2.18
C LEU A 26 -9.59 -5.59 -1.30
N THR A 27 -9.77 -6.88 -1.59
CA THR A 27 -10.35 -7.81 -0.64
C THR A 27 -9.35 -8.11 0.50
N VAL A 28 -9.82 -8.77 1.57
CA VAL A 28 -8.93 -9.24 2.65
C VAL A 28 -7.89 -10.22 2.12
N HIS A 29 -8.29 -11.10 1.22
CA HIS A 29 -7.42 -12.09 0.61
C HIS A 29 -6.30 -11.42 -0.21
N ASP A 30 -6.66 -10.52 -1.12
CA ASP A 30 -5.69 -9.84 -1.99
C ASP A 30 -4.68 -9.03 -1.18
N ARG A 31 -5.15 -8.43 -0.09
CA ARG A 31 -4.29 -7.67 0.83
C ARG A 31 -3.24 -8.55 1.50
N VAL A 32 -3.61 -9.75 1.96
CA VAL A 32 -2.68 -10.72 2.58
C VAL A 32 -1.69 -11.26 1.55
N VAL A 33 -2.13 -11.52 0.32
CA VAL A 33 -1.25 -11.94 -0.77
C VAL A 33 -0.24 -10.83 -1.09
N LEU A 34 -0.71 -9.59 -1.23
CA LEU A 34 0.14 -8.45 -1.56
C LEU A 34 1.13 -8.10 -0.44
N SER A 35 0.70 -8.20 0.82
CA SER A 35 1.54 -7.97 1.99
C SER A 35 2.71 -8.96 2.05
N ARG A 36 2.46 -10.25 1.76
CA ARG A 36 3.50 -11.29 1.70
C ARG A 36 4.48 -11.04 0.56
N ASN A 37 3.96 -10.74 -0.63
CA ASN A 37 4.79 -10.49 -1.82
C ASN A 37 5.71 -9.26 -1.65
N LEU A 38 5.19 -8.18 -1.06
CA LEU A 38 5.93 -6.93 -0.89
C LEU A 38 6.70 -6.83 0.43
N LYS A 39 6.58 -7.85 1.30
CA LYS A 39 7.09 -7.83 2.67
C LYS A 39 6.63 -6.57 3.44
N LEU A 40 5.37 -6.21 3.24
CA LEU A 40 4.69 -5.11 3.92
C LEU A 40 3.66 -5.68 4.89
N THR A 41 3.24 -4.87 5.85
CA THR A 41 2.14 -5.23 6.75
C THR A 41 0.79 -4.96 6.09
N ASP A 42 -0.24 -5.71 6.51
CA ASP A 42 -1.63 -5.50 6.09
C ASP A 42 -2.05 -4.03 6.23
N ASN A 43 -1.68 -3.40 7.35
CA ASN A 43 -2.00 -2.01 7.63
C ASN A 43 -1.32 -1.03 6.66
N GLN A 44 -0.05 -1.26 6.27
CA GLN A 44 0.64 -0.43 5.29
C GLN A 44 -0.02 -0.50 3.91
N ILE A 45 -0.41 -1.71 3.47
CA ILE A 45 -1.14 -1.89 2.21
C ILE A 45 -2.50 -1.19 2.28
N LYS A 46 -3.24 -1.37 3.37
CA LYS A 46 -4.54 -0.73 3.61
C LYS A 46 -4.43 0.79 3.56
N THR A 47 -3.49 1.38 4.29
CA THR A 47 -3.27 2.83 4.33
C THR A 47 -2.85 3.36 2.96
N TRP A 48 -1.96 2.68 2.25
CA TRP A 48 -1.57 3.10 0.89
C TRP A 48 -2.78 3.11 -0.05
N TYR A 49 -3.61 2.06 -0.06
CA TYR A 49 -4.83 2.01 -0.88
C TYR A 49 -5.85 3.08 -0.49
N GLN A 50 -6.03 3.34 0.81
CA GLN A 50 -6.87 4.43 1.29
C GLN A 50 -6.38 5.79 0.79
N ASN A 51 -5.08 6.06 0.92
CA ASN A 51 -4.46 7.32 0.50
C ASN A 51 -4.51 7.49 -1.03
N ARG A 52 -4.31 6.40 -1.78
CA ARG A 52 -4.36 6.41 -3.24
C ARG A 52 -5.74 6.77 -3.78
N ARG A 53 -6.82 6.26 -3.18
CA ARG A 53 -8.19 6.63 -3.55
C ARG A 53 -8.54 8.08 -3.23
N LEU A 54 -8.06 8.58 -2.10
CA LEU A 54 -8.28 9.98 -1.71
C LEU A 54 -7.40 10.97 -2.50
N ALA A 55 -6.62 10.48 -3.48
CA ALA A 55 -5.60 11.22 -4.23
C ALA A 55 -4.63 12.01 -3.34
N ARG A 56 -4.51 11.62 -2.06
CA ARG A 56 -3.65 12.29 -1.08
C ARG A 56 -2.24 11.76 -1.26
N ALA A 57 -1.38 12.58 -1.88
CA ALA A 57 0.07 12.33 -1.99
C ALA A 57 0.83 12.42 -0.65
N ILE A 58 0.13 12.34 0.49
CA ILE A 58 0.71 12.44 1.82
C ILE A 58 0.80 11.03 2.40
N THR A 59 1.88 10.34 2.07
CA THR A 59 2.30 9.12 2.77
C THR A 59 2.85 9.53 4.14
N LEU A 60 1.96 9.81 5.09
CA LEU A 60 2.32 10.01 6.50
C LEU A 60 1.39 9.18 7.38
N PHE A 61 1.74 7.90 7.59
CA PHE A 61 1.51 7.18 8.85
C PHE A 61 2.52 6.04 9.00
#